data_AF-A0A3Q3IH79-F1
#
_entry.id   AF-A0A3Q3IH79-F1
#
_cell.length_a   1.000
_cell.length_b   1.000
_cell.length_c   1.000
_cell.angle_alpha   90.00
_cell.angle_beta   90.00
_cell.angle_gamma   90.00
#
_symmetry.space_group_name_H-M   'P 1'
#
loop_
_entity.id
_entity.type
_entity.pdbx_description
1 polymer ?
#
loop_
_entity_poly.entity_id
_entity_poly.type
_entity_poly.pdbx_seq_one_letter_code
_entity_poly.pdbx_strand_id
1 'polypeptide(L)'
;MEGDCLSCMKYLMFIFNFFIFLGGSFLLGVGVWVLVDPMGFREIVAANPLLFTGVYVILAMGSMLFLLGFLGCCGAIRENKCLLLFFFMLILFIFLAELAAAILAFLFREHLTREYFTGELKRHYQGHNNTDVFTSTWNAIMTTFDCCGVSGPEDFEDSLFRLLSPNKMIPEACCQRNSYPGDISVQHCVSGSVAFRHNKGCYSAVVDYFETYIYTAGALAIVVLTIEVCVSHTFIQILIIACSF
;
A
#
# COMPACT_ATOMS: atom_id res chain seq x y z
N MET A 1 3.59 -37.53 -26.86
CA MET A 1 2.85 -36.25 -26.67
C MET A 1 2.73 -35.87 -25.20
N GLU A 2 2.65 -36.79 -24.23
CA GLU A 2 2.70 -36.43 -22.79
C GLU A 2 4.05 -35.83 -22.33
N GLY A 3 5.18 -36.28 -22.90
CA GLY A 3 6.52 -35.75 -22.55
C GLY A 3 6.79 -34.32 -23.00
N ASP A 4 6.21 -33.89 -24.12
CA ASP A 4 6.39 -32.54 -24.67
C ASP A 4 5.60 -31.50 -23.88
N CYS A 5 4.40 -31.87 -23.40
CA CYS A 5 3.55 -31.02 -22.57
C CYS A 5 4.19 -30.76 -21.19
N LEU A 6 4.73 -31.81 -20.56
CA LEU A 6 5.38 -31.68 -19.25
C LEU A 6 6.65 -30.80 -19.32
N SER A 7 7.43 -30.93 -20.41
CA SER A 7 8.61 -30.11 -20.65
C SER A 7 8.24 -28.64 -20.91
N CYS A 8 7.17 -28.38 -21.66
CA CYS A 8 6.65 -27.03 -21.89
C CYS A 8 6.21 -26.36 -20.58
N MET A 9 5.46 -27.07 -19.74
CA MET A 9 5.02 -26.53 -18.44
C MET A 9 6.19 -26.21 -17.50
N LYS A 10 7.21 -27.08 -17.42
CA LYS A 10 8.42 -26.82 -16.63
C LYS A 10 9.15 -25.56 -17.11
N TYR A 11 9.28 -25.39 -18.43
CA TYR A 11 9.94 -24.23 -19.01
C TYR A 11 9.18 -22.92 -18.77
N LEU A 12 7.85 -22.94 -18.94
CA LEU A 12 6.99 -21.80 -18.61
C LEU A 12 7.07 -21.42 -17.12
N MET A 13 7.06 -22.42 -16.23
CA MET A 13 7.23 -22.20 -14.79
C MET A 13 8.57 -21.54 -14.48
N PHE A 14 9.67 -22.02 -15.09
CA PHE A 14 10.99 -21.42 -14.90
C PHE A 14 11.04 -19.96 -15.37
N ILE A 15 10.55 -19.67 -16.58
CA ILE A 15 10.54 -18.33 -17.15
C ILE A 15 9.73 -17.37 -16.26
N PHE A 16 8.53 -17.76 -15.86
CA PHE A 16 7.66 -16.91 -15.05
C PHE A 16 8.27 -16.60 -13.68
N ASN A 17 8.80 -17.63 -12.99
CA ASN A 17 9.48 -17.44 -11.71
C ASN A 17 10.76 -16.61 -11.86
N PHE A 18 11.45 -16.70 -12.99
CA PHE A 18 12.63 -15.88 -13.27
C PHE A 18 12.27 -14.40 -13.42
N PHE A 19 11.17 -14.06 -14.10
CA PHE A 19 10.69 -12.68 -14.14
C PHE A 19 10.24 -12.17 -12.77
N ILE A 20 9.56 -12.99 -11.97
CA ILE A 20 9.21 -12.64 -10.58
C ILE A 20 10.47 -12.37 -9.76
N PHE A 21 11.49 -13.22 -9.90
CA PHE A 21 12.77 -13.04 -9.22
C PHE A 21 13.45 -11.71 -9.60
N LEU A 22 13.47 -11.37 -10.89
CA LEU A 22 14.03 -10.09 -11.37
C LEU A 22 13.22 -8.90 -10.83
N GLY A 23 11.89 -8.97 -10.88
CA GLY A 23 11.01 -7.93 -10.33
C GLY A 23 11.19 -7.74 -8.83
N GLY A 24 11.24 -8.83 -8.06
CA GLY A 24 11.50 -8.81 -6.62
C GLY A 24 12.88 -8.25 -6.29
N SER A 25 13.92 -8.65 -7.03
CA SER A 25 15.28 -8.11 -6.90
C SER A 25 15.32 -6.61 -7.15
N PHE A 26 14.60 -6.13 -8.18
CA PHE A 26 14.50 -4.70 -8.49
C PHE A 26 13.78 -3.92 -7.39
N LEU A 27 12.62 -4.38 -6.92
CA LEU A 27 11.86 -3.73 -5.86
C LEU A 27 12.65 -3.69 -4.54
N LEU A 28 13.31 -4.79 -4.18
CA LEU A 28 14.23 -4.82 -3.05
C LEU A 28 15.37 -3.83 -3.21
N GLY A 29 16.01 -3.80 -4.38
CA GLY A 29 17.10 -2.88 -4.69
C GLY A 29 16.67 -1.43 -4.50
N VAL A 30 15.50 -1.05 -5.03
CA VAL A 30 14.92 0.29 -4.86
C VAL A 30 14.61 0.57 -3.38
N GLY A 31 13.96 -0.36 -2.67
CA GLY A 31 13.64 -0.18 -1.26
C GLY A 31 14.88 0.00 -0.38
N VAL A 32 15.92 -0.81 -0.61
CA VAL A 32 17.20 -0.72 0.12
C VAL A 32 17.92 0.57 -0.26
N TRP A 33 17.92 0.95 -1.54
CA TRP A 33 18.51 2.20 -2.01
C TRP A 33 17.91 3.42 -1.29
N VAL A 34 16.58 3.45 -1.14
CA VAL A 34 15.87 4.53 -0.44
C VAL A 34 16.19 4.56 1.07
N LEU A 35 16.43 3.39 1.70
CA LEU A 35 16.77 3.33 3.13
C LEU A 35 18.24 3.65 3.44
N VAL A 36 19.16 3.15 2.63
CA VAL A 36 20.61 3.25 2.85
C VAL A 36 21.14 4.62 2.42
N ASP A 37 20.48 5.20 1.43
CA ASP A 37 20.57 6.57 0.98
C ASP A 37 21.91 7.32 1.20
N PRO A 38 22.75 7.42 0.15
CA PRO A 38 23.96 8.23 0.18
C PRO A 38 23.72 9.75 -0.03
N MET A 39 22.49 10.23 -0.27
CA MET A 39 22.22 11.62 -0.71
C MET A 39 21.20 12.43 0.14
N GLY A 40 20.59 11.88 1.19
CA GLY A 40 19.65 12.59 2.08
C GLY A 40 18.15 12.43 1.74
N PHE A 41 17.79 11.59 0.76
CA PHE A 41 16.42 11.11 0.51
C PHE A 41 15.72 10.47 1.71
N ARG A 42 16.44 9.79 2.60
CA ARG A 42 15.87 9.17 3.81
C ARG A 42 15.16 10.21 4.67
N GLU A 43 15.74 11.39 4.83
CA GLU A 43 15.18 12.47 5.64
C GLU A 43 13.89 13.04 5.00
N ILE A 44 13.85 13.13 3.67
CA ILE A 44 12.66 13.58 2.91
C ILE A 44 11.52 12.54 3.02
N VAL A 45 11.86 11.27 2.93
CA VAL A 45 10.90 10.15 3.07
C VAL A 45 10.43 10.02 4.51
N ALA A 46 11.32 10.16 5.50
CA ALA A 46 10.99 10.11 6.92
C ALA A 46 10.09 11.27 7.36
N ALA A 47 10.19 12.43 6.69
CA ALA A 47 9.29 13.56 6.92
C ALA A 47 7.83 13.26 6.52
N ASN A 48 7.60 12.25 5.67
CA ASN A 48 6.27 11.87 5.21
C ASN A 48 5.96 10.43 5.66
N PRO A 49 5.15 10.22 6.73
CA PRO A 49 4.89 8.89 7.28
C PRO A 49 4.27 7.92 6.26
N LEU A 50 3.51 8.43 5.29
CA LEU A 50 2.98 7.63 4.18
C LEU A 50 4.10 7.07 3.29
N LEU A 51 5.06 7.92 2.91
CA LEU A 51 6.20 7.49 2.10
C LEU A 51 7.11 6.55 2.88
N PHE A 52 7.36 6.86 4.16
CA PHE A 52 8.14 6.00 5.05
C PHE A 52 7.54 4.61 5.16
N THR A 53 6.24 4.52 5.47
CA THR A 53 5.51 3.24 5.51
C THR A 53 5.54 2.55 4.15
N GLY A 54 5.36 3.29 3.06
CA GLY A 54 5.43 2.78 1.69
C GLY A 54 6.76 2.09 1.37
N VAL A 55 7.89 2.63 1.82
CA VAL A 55 9.21 2.01 1.59
C VAL A 55 9.33 0.66 2.30
N TYR A 56 8.87 0.54 3.55
CA TYR A 56 8.86 -0.75 4.25
C TYR A 56 7.93 -1.76 3.58
N VAL A 57 6.79 -1.32 3.05
CA VAL A 57 5.87 -2.16 2.28
C VAL A 57 6.55 -2.65 1.00
N ILE A 58 7.22 -1.79 0.25
CA ILE A 58 7.99 -2.16 -0.97
C ILE A 58 9.09 -3.17 -0.63
N LEU A 59 9.80 -2.98 0.48
CA LEU A 59 10.82 -3.91 0.95
C LEU A 59 10.24 -5.27 1.34
N ALA A 60 9.15 -5.29 2.09
CA ALA A 60 8.49 -6.52 2.50
C ALA A 60 7.98 -7.29 1.28
N MET A 61 7.21 -6.64 0.39
CA MET A 61 6.71 -7.26 -0.84
C MET A 61 7.85 -7.70 -1.76
N GLY A 62 8.87 -6.86 -1.98
CA GLY A 62 10.04 -7.19 -2.77
C GLY A 62 10.77 -8.41 -2.23
N SER A 63 10.93 -8.52 -0.90
CA SER A 63 11.57 -9.66 -0.24
C SER A 63 10.81 -10.97 -0.48
N MET A 64 9.48 -10.90 -0.37
CA MET A 64 8.61 -12.04 -0.61
C MET A 64 8.70 -12.50 -2.07
N LEU A 65 8.61 -11.57 -3.03
CA LEU A 65 8.72 -11.86 -4.46
C LEU A 65 10.09 -12.44 -4.82
N PHE A 66 11.17 -11.88 -4.26
CA PHE A 66 12.53 -12.40 -4.45
C PHE A 66 12.65 -13.85 -3.96
N LEU A 67 12.15 -14.15 -2.76
CA LEU A 67 12.20 -15.50 -2.19
C LEU A 67 11.35 -16.48 -3.01
N LEU A 68 10.13 -16.09 -3.39
CA LEU A 68 9.25 -16.91 -4.23
C LEU A 68 9.90 -17.22 -5.59
N GLY A 69 10.41 -16.20 -6.27
CA GLY A 69 11.08 -16.37 -7.56
C GLY A 69 12.34 -17.23 -7.46
N PHE A 70 13.17 -17.01 -6.43
CA PHE A 70 14.38 -17.81 -6.21
C PHE A 70 14.05 -19.29 -5.93
N LEU A 71 13.09 -19.56 -5.05
CA LEU A 71 12.66 -20.92 -4.72
C LEU A 71 11.99 -21.61 -5.92
N GLY A 72 11.19 -20.88 -6.70
CA GLY A 72 10.58 -21.37 -7.93
C GLY A 72 11.63 -21.74 -8.99
N CYS A 73 12.61 -20.87 -9.24
CA CYS A 73 13.70 -21.15 -10.17
C CYS A 73 14.58 -22.31 -9.70
N CYS A 74 15.01 -22.33 -8.44
CA CYS A 74 15.83 -23.41 -7.88
C CYS A 74 15.08 -24.74 -7.82
N GLY A 75 13.79 -24.72 -7.47
CA GLY A 75 12.93 -25.90 -7.46
C GLY A 75 12.75 -26.49 -8.86
N ALA A 76 12.59 -25.63 -9.88
CA ALA A 76 12.50 -26.05 -11.28
C ALA A 76 13.82 -26.66 -11.79
N ILE A 77 14.96 -26.03 -11.54
CA ILE A 77 16.28 -26.49 -12.04
C ILE A 77 16.75 -27.75 -11.32
N ARG A 78 16.62 -27.81 -9.99
CA ARG A 78 17.16 -28.92 -9.20
C ARG A 78 16.24 -30.14 -9.13
N GLU A 79 15.03 -30.05 -9.69
CA GLU A 79 13.97 -31.05 -9.58
C GLU A 79 13.77 -31.56 -8.14
N ASN A 80 14.07 -30.73 -7.14
CA ASN A 80 14.04 -31.12 -5.74
C ASN A 80 12.61 -30.98 -5.21
N LYS A 81 11.98 -32.14 -4.96
CA LYS A 81 10.61 -32.24 -4.44
C LYS A 81 10.41 -31.41 -3.16
N CYS A 82 11.39 -31.35 -2.26
CA CYS A 82 11.28 -30.58 -1.02
C CYS A 82 11.23 -29.06 -1.26
N LEU A 83 12.04 -28.53 -2.20
CA LEU A 83 12.01 -27.12 -2.55
C LEU A 83 10.68 -26.75 -3.23
N LEU A 84 10.19 -27.64 -4.10
CA LEU A 84 8.93 -27.45 -4.81
C LEU A 84 7.72 -27.51 -3.86
N LEU A 85 7.75 -28.41 -2.87
CA LEU A 85 6.78 -28.46 -1.78
C LEU A 85 6.79 -27.19 -0.93
N PHE A 86 7.98 -26.69 -0.56
CA PHE A 86 8.09 -25.46 0.23
C PHE A 86 7.55 -24.24 -0.55
N PHE A 87 7.89 -24.14 -1.85
CA PHE A 87 7.31 -23.13 -2.74
C PHE A 87 5.79 -23.20 -2.75
N PHE A 88 5.21 -24.39 -2.92
CA PHE A 88 3.76 -24.58 -2.90
C PHE A 88 3.12 -24.18 -1.56
N MET A 89 3.73 -24.55 -0.42
CA MET A 89 3.24 -24.16 0.90
C MET A 89 3.22 -22.63 1.09
N LEU A 90 4.21 -21.92 0.54
CA LEU A 90 4.23 -20.45 0.56
C LEU A 90 3.12 -19.85 -0.29
N ILE A 91 2.90 -20.35 -1.51
CA ILE A 91 1.79 -19.89 -2.37
C ILE A 91 0.43 -20.15 -1.70
N LEU A 92 0.24 -21.31 -1.08
CA LEU A 92 -0.99 -21.61 -0.34
C LEU A 92 -1.20 -20.65 0.84
N PHE A 93 -0.13 -20.31 1.57
CA PHE A 93 -0.21 -19.34 2.66
C PHE A 93 -0.60 -17.94 2.16
N ILE A 94 -0.05 -17.51 1.02
CA ILE A 94 -0.39 -16.23 0.39
C ILE A 94 -1.86 -16.21 -0.01
N PHE A 95 -2.35 -17.26 -0.68
CA PHE A 95 -3.76 -17.38 -1.04
C PHE A 95 -4.70 -17.27 0.17
N LEU A 96 -4.37 -17.91 1.30
CA LEU A 96 -5.14 -17.79 2.53
C LEU A 96 -5.10 -16.37 3.12
N ALA A 97 -3.94 -15.70 3.06
CA ALA A 97 -3.79 -14.32 3.50
C ALA A 97 -4.59 -13.35 2.62
N GLU A 98 -4.59 -13.54 1.30
CA GLU A 98 -5.40 -12.76 0.36
C GLU A 98 -6.89 -12.95 0.60
N LEU A 99 -7.34 -14.19 0.81
CA LEU A 99 -8.74 -14.48 1.15
C LEU A 99 -9.15 -13.81 2.46
N ALA A 100 -8.30 -13.88 3.50
CA ALA A 100 -8.55 -13.21 4.77
C ALA A 100 -8.61 -11.68 4.61
N ALA A 101 -7.68 -11.09 3.85
CA ALA A 101 -7.66 -9.67 3.55
C ALA A 101 -8.92 -9.23 2.77
N ALA A 102 -9.37 -10.00 1.78
CA ALA A 102 -10.58 -9.74 1.01
C ALA A 102 -11.85 -9.80 1.89
N ILE A 103 -11.94 -10.78 2.79
CA ILE A 103 -13.04 -10.90 3.74
C ILE A 103 -13.05 -9.70 4.70
N LEU A 104 -11.89 -9.34 5.27
CA LEU A 104 -11.77 -8.18 6.16
C LEU A 104 -12.15 -6.89 5.43
N ALA A 105 -11.67 -6.69 4.20
CA ALA A 105 -12.03 -5.53 3.39
C ALA A 105 -13.54 -5.46 3.12
N PHE A 106 -14.19 -6.59 2.89
CA PHE A 106 -15.64 -6.66 2.71
C PHE A 106 -16.41 -6.33 3.99
N LEU A 107 -16.01 -6.92 5.13
CA LEU A 107 -16.65 -6.69 6.43
C LEU A 107 -16.51 -5.25 6.90
N PHE A 108 -15.31 -4.67 6.77
CA PHE A 108 -15.05 -3.29 7.20
C PHE A 108 -15.48 -2.24 6.19
N ARG A 109 -15.99 -2.63 5.01
CA ARG A 109 -16.48 -1.68 3.99
C ARG A 109 -17.52 -0.71 4.55
N GLU A 110 -18.40 -1.19 5.43
CA GLU A 110 -19.44 -0.36 6.07
C GLU A 110 -18.93 0.48 7.24
N HIS A 111 -17.75 0.16 7.80
CA HIS A 111 -17.13 0.93 8.87
C HIS A 111 -16.18 2.02 8.37
N LEU A 112 -15.72 1.93 7.12
CA LEU A 112 -14.88 2.94 6.45
C LEU A 112 -15.73 4.10 5.90
N THR A 113 -16.77 4.52 6.63
CA THR A 113 -17.61 5.65 6.23
C THR A 113 -16.96 6.99 6.54
N ARG A 114 -17.39 8.01 5.81
CA ARG A 114 -17.01 9.41 6.04
C ARG A 114 -17.22 9.81 7.51
N GLU A 115 -18.31 9.38 8.13
CA GLU A 115 -18.67 9.69 9.52
C GLU A 115 -17.69 9.08 10.53
N TYR A 116 -17.28 7.83 10.33
CA TYR A 116 -16.30 7.17 11.19
C TYR A 116 -14.96 7.93 11.17
N PHE A 117 -14.46 8.23 9.97
CA PHE A 117 -13.20 8.98 9.83
C PHE A 117 -13.31 10.40 10.39
N THR A 118 -14.43 11.09 10.22
CA THR A 118 -14.66 12.41 10.83
C THR A 118 -14.63 12.31 12.36
N GLY A 119 -15.24 11.27 12.95
CA GLY A 119 -15.21 11.02 14.39
C GLY A 119 -13.80 10.78 14.93
N GLU A 120 -13.03 9.92 14.25
CA GLU A 120 -11.64 9.61 14.61
C GLU A 120 -10.74 10.84 14.45
N LEU A 121 -10.87 11.58 13.34
CA LEU A 121 -10.13 12.83 13.12
C LEU A 121 -10.41 13.82 14.24
N LYS A 122 -11.68 14.07 14.57
CA LYS A 122 -12.07 15.01 15.63
C LYS A 122 -11.50 14.63 17.00
N ARG A 123 -11.41 13.33 17.31
CA ARG A 123 -10.95 12.84 18.62
C ARG A 123 -9.44 12.75 18.76
N HIS A 124 -8.73 12.37 17.71
CA HIS A 124 -7.33 11.97 17.81
C HIS A 124 -6.34 12.95 17.17
N TYR A 125 -6.80 13.83 16.27
CA TYR A 125 -5.91 14.74 15.56
C TYR A 125 -5.47 15.92 16.44
N GLN A 126 -4.15 16.12 16.56
CA GLN A 126 -3.54 17.12 17.47
C GLN A 126 -2.85 18.29 16.73
N GLY A 127 -2.75 18.24 15.40
CA GLY A 127 -2.16 19.32 14.58
C GLY A 127 -0.63 19.31 14.47
N HIS A 128 0.07 19.42 15.60
CA HIS A 128 1.53 19.61 15.60
C HIS A 128 2.23 18.87 16.73
N ASN A 129 2.02 17.55 16.78
CA ASN A 129 2.90 16.68 17.55
C ASN A 129 3.52 15.66 16.59
N ASN A 130 4.77 15.91 16.17
CA ASN A 130 5.49 15.08 15.19
C ASN A 130 5.72 13.64 15.68
N THR A 131 5.43 13.33 16.95
CA THR A 131 5.52 11.97 17.50
C THR A 131 4.27 11.13 17.26
N ASP A 132 3.11 11.76 17.02
CA ASP A 132 1.86 11.03 16.84
C ASP A 132 1.69 10.58 15.38
N VAL A 133 1.73 9.27 15.17
CA VAL A 133 1.61 8.66 13.83
C VAL A 133 0.29 9.04 13.17
N PHE A 134 -0.80 9.16 13.95
CA PHE A 134 -2.12 9.51 13.42
C PHE A 134 -2.15 10.94 12.86
N THR A 135 -1.70 11.93 13.63
CA THR A 135 -1.61 13.33 13.22
C THR A 135 -0.69 13.50 12.01
N SER A 136 0.48 12.85 12.04
CA SER A 136 1.45 12.90 10.95
C SER A 136 0.88 12.28 9.66
N THR A 137 0.16 11.16 9.76
CA THR A 137 -0.47 10.50 8.61
C THR A 137 -1.54 11.39 8.00
N TRP A 138 -2.40 12.02 8.80
CA TRP A 138 -3.39 12.97 8.31
C TRP A 138 -2.76 14.21 7.66
N ASN A 139 -1.67 14.74 8.21
CA ASN A 139 -0.92 15.83 7.58
C ASN A 139 -0.38 15.42 6.20
N ALA A 140 0.15 14.21 6.07
CA ALA A 140 0.61 13.67 4.80
C ALA A 140 -0.56 13.49 3.82
N ILE A 141 -1.72 12.99 4.25
CA ILE A 141 -2.92 12.86 3.39
C ILE A 141 -3.35 14.25 2.86
N MET A 142 -3.51 15.23 3.75
CA MET A 142 -3.97 16.58 3.39
C MET A 142 -3.03 17.27 2.39
N THR A 143 -1.73 17.11 2.59
CA THR A 143 -0.70 17.69 1.70
C THR A 143 -0.48 16.91 0.40
N THR A 144 -0.71 15.59 0.39
CA THR A 144 -0.51 14.76 -0.81
C THR A 144 -1.70 14.85 -1.77
N PHE A 145 -2.91 14.97 -1.24
CA PHE A 145 -4.16 14.98 -2.01
C PHE A 145 -4.79 16.38 -2.13
N ASP A 146 -4.08 17.44 -1.70
CA ASP A 146 -4.54 18.83 -1.78
C ASP A 146 -5.98 18.99 -1.24
N CYS A 147 -6.18 18.49 -0.02
CA CYS A 147 -7.49 18.37 0.63
C CYS A 147 -7.43 18.80 2.10
N CYS A 148 -8.58 19.05 2.72
CA CYS A 148 -8.65 19.43 4.13
C CYS A 148 -9.80 18.74 4.87
N GLY A 149 -9.48 18.15 6.02
CA GLY A 149 -10.44 17.39 6.82
C GLY A 149 -10.95 16.15 6.09
N VAL A 150 -11.95 15.47 6.66
CA VAL A 150 -12.52 14.25 6.07
C VAL A 150 -13.58 14.62 5.05
N SER A 151 -14.57 15.39 5.50
CA SER A 151 -15.67 15.94 4.71
C SER A 151 -15.35 17.33 4.17
N GLY A 152 -14.59 18.10 4.94
CA GLY A 152 -14.24 19.48 4.65
C GLY A 152 -13.50 20.11 5.83
N PRO A 153 -13.07 21.37 5.70
CA PRO A 153 -12.32 22.06 6.74
C PRO A 153 -13.14 22.35 8.02
N GLU A 154 -14.47 22.30 7.94
CA GLU A 154 -15.38 22.48 9.07
C GLU A 154 -15.24 21.36 10.11
N ASP A 155 -14.69 20.20 9.71
CA ASP A 155 -14.43 19.08 10.63
C ASP A 155 -13.49 19.47 11.78
N PHE A 156 -12.69 20.52 11.63
CA PHE A 156 -11.79 21.00 12.68
C PHE A 156 -12.44 21.95 13.69
N GLU A 157 -13.64 22.49 13.43
CA GLU A 157 -14.28 23.46 14.33
C GLU A 157 -14.58 22.85 15.72
N ASP A 158 -15.06 21.61 15.73
CA ASP A 158 -15.37 20.82 16.94
C ASP A 158 -14.40 19.65 17.12
N SER A 159 -13.09 19.92 17.05
CA SER A 159 -12.04 18.89 17.15
C SER A 159 -11.12 19.11 18.35
N LEU A 160 -10.43 18.05 18.79
CA LEU A 160 -9.36 18.13 19.79
C LEU A 160 -8.29 19.14 19.39
N PHE A 161 -7.99 19.26 18.10
CA PHE A 161 -7.08 20.26 17.57
C PHE A 161 -7.50 21.70 17.92
N ARG A 162 -8.80 22.03 17.82
CA ARG A 162 -9.31 23.36 18.18
C ARG A 162 -9.12 23.66 19.67
N LEU A 163 -9.27 22.65 20.52
CA LEU A 163 -9.04 22.77 21.96
C LEU A 163 -7.56 23.00 22.30
N LEU A 164 -6.66 22.31 21.59
CA LEU A 164 -5.21 22.44 21.78
C LEU A 164 -4.64 23.72 21.16
N SER A 165 -5.24 24.22 20.07
CA SER A 165 -4.76 25.36 19.29
C SER A 165 -5.89 26.37 19.01
N PRO A 166 -6.35 27.14 20.02
CA PRO A 166 -7.50 28.05 19.87
C PRO A 166 -7.26 29.20 18.88
N ASN A 167 -6.00 29.55 18.61
CA ASN A 167 -5.63 30.59 17.64
C ASN A 167 -5.60 30.10 16.18
N LYS A 168 -5.74 28.78 15.95
CA LYS A 168 -5.71 28.15 14.63
C LYS A 168 -7.09 27.55 14.35
N MET A 169 -7.74 27.93 13.25
CA MET A 169 -9.01 27.32 12.83
C MET A 169 -8.80 25.99 12.11
N ILE A 170 -7.72 25.89 11.34
CA ILE A 170 -7.33 24.66 10.64
C ILE A 170 -5.83 24.38 10.80
N PRO A 171 -5.39 23.17 10.47
CA PRO A 171 -3.97 22.85 10.40
C PRO A 171 -3.27 23.47 9.20
N GLU A 172 -1.96 23.69 9.31
CA GLU A 172 -1.11 24.20 8.22
C GLU A 172 -1.09 23.26 7.01
N ALA A 173 -1.25 21.94 7.22
CA ALA A 173 -1.33 20.94 6.17
C ALA A 173 -2.52 21.14 5.20
N CYS A 174 -3.56 21.87 5.62
CA CYS A 174 -4.70 22.22 4.77
C CYS A 174 -4.46 23.43 3.86
N CYS A 175 -3.35 24.16 4.08
CA CYS A 175 -3.05 25.39 3.36
C CYS A 175 -2.41 25.10 2.00
N GLN A 176 -2.82 25.85 0.99
CA GLN A 176 -2.22 25.77 -0.34
C GLN A 176 -0.78 26.27 -0.28
N ARG A 177 0.17 25.48 -0.81
CA ARG A 177 1.53 25.98 -1.09
C ARG A 177 1.52 26.79 -2.39
N ASN A 178 0.97 28.00 -2.34
CA ASN A 178 1.06 28.92 -3.46
C ASN A 178 2.51 29.46 -3.60
N SER A 179 2.94 29.77 -4.84
CA SER A 179 4.28 30.28 -5.18
C SER A 179 4.64 31.67 -4.61
N TYR A 180 3.88 32.20 -3.65
CA TYR A 180 4.19 33.47 -2.99
C TYR A 180 5.10 33.21 -1.78
N PRO A 181 6.28 33.85 -1.71
CA PRO A 181 7.16 33.72 -0.55
C PRO A 181 6.58 34.52 0.62
N GLY A 182 6.16 33.84 1.69
CA GLY A 182 5.91 34.50 2.97
C GLY A 182 5.03 33.72 3.95
N ASP A 183 5.44 33.70 5.22
CA ASP A 183 4.67 33.21 6.40
C ASP A 183 3.25 33.81 6.50
N ILE A 184 3.03 34.97 5.88
CA ILE A 184 1.78 35.73 5.93
C ILE A 184 0.61 34.94 5.29
N SER A 185 0.84 34.21 4.19
CA SER A 185 -0.21 33.44 3.51
C SER A 185 -0.68 32.24 4.34
N VAL A 186 0.27 31.55 5.00
CA VAL A 186 0.01 30.43 5.91
C VAL A 186 -0.75 30.94 7.14
N GLN A 187 -0.33 32.07 7.70
CA GLN A 187 -0.99 32.64 8.87
C GLN A 187 -2.44 33.06 8.58
N HIS A 188 -2.71 33.69 7.44
CA HIS A 188 -4.09 33.99 7.02
C HIS A 188 -4.92 32.72 6.77
N CYS A 189 -4.34 31.70 6.15
CA CYS A 189 -5.01 30.42 5.89
C CYS A 189 -5.44 29.72 7.20
N VAL A 190 -4.50 29.60 8.14
CA VAL A 190 -4.70 28.99 9.45
C VAL A 190 -5.73 29.78 10.27
N SER A 191 -5.81 31.09 10.09
CA SER A 191 -6.81 31.96 10.73
C SER A 191 -8.21 31.91 10.11
N GLY A 192 -8.44 31.19 9.00
CA GLY A 192 -9.79 31.04 8.44
C GLY A 192 -9.98 31.53 7.00
N SER A 193 -8.95 32.06 6.34
CA SER A 193 -9.14 32.64 5.01
C SER A 193 -9.45 31.57 3.94
N VAL A 194 -10.62 31.68 3.31
CA VAL A 194 -11.10 30.72 2.30
C VAL A 194 -10.23 30.72 1.03
N ALA A 195 -9.55 31.84 0.72
CA ALA A 195 -8.77 32.00 -0.50
C ALA A 195 -7.46 31.19 -0.56
N PHE A 196 -6.95 30.72 0.57
CA PHE A 196 -5.63 30.07 0.69
C PHE A 196 -5.71 28.62 1.20
N ARG A 197 -6.91 28.04 1.25
CA ARG A 197 -7.19 26.73 1.84
C ARG A 197 -7.74 25.75 0.80
N HIS A 198 -7.45 24.47 0.96
CA HIS A 198 -8.16 23.41 0.25
C HIS A 198 -9.57 23.20 0.81
N ASN A 199 -10.60 23.44 -0.01
CA ASN A 199 -12.00 23.28 0.40
C ASN A 199 -12.56 21.87 0.16
N LYS A 200 -11.82 21.00 -0.54
CA LYS A 200 -12.25 19.62 -0.81
C LYS A 200 -11.94 18.73 0.39
N GLY A 201 -12.92 17.96 0.85
CA GLY A 201 -12.72 16.93 1.89
C GLY A 201 -11.85 15.78 1.40
N CYS A 202 -10.91 15.33 2.23
CA CYS A 202 -9.96 14.29 1.85
C CYS A 202 -10.61 12.95 1.54
N TYR A 203 -11.74 12.60 2.18
CA TYR A 203 -12.45 11.36 1.85
C TYR A 203 -12.83 11.32 0.37
N SER A 204 -13.41 12.42 -0.15
CA SER A 204 -13.78 12.51 -1.56
C SER A 204 -12.58 12.59 -2.49
N ALA A 205 -11.53 13.33 -2.10
CA ALA A 205 -10.33 13.46 -2.91
C ALA A 205 -9.61 12.11 -3.08
N VAL A 206 -9.49 11.36 -1.99
CA VAL A 206 -8.86 10.03 -1.96
C VAL A 206 -9.72 9.02 -2.72
N VAL A 207 -11.03 9.00 -2.51
CA VAL A 207 -11.94 8.10 -3.25
C VAL A 207 -11.88 8.39 -4.75
N ASP A 208 -12.00 9.64 -5.19
CA ASP A 208 -11.92 10.00 -6.62
C ASP A 208 -10.57 9.60 -7.23
N TYR A 209 -9.47 9.77 -6.49
CA TYR A 209 -8.15 9.35 -6.92
C TYR A 209 -8.09 7.84 -7.12
N PHE A 210 -8.57 7.06 -6.15
CA PHE A 210 -8.53 5.60 -6.21
C PHE A 210 -9.57 4.98 -7.15
N GLU A 211 -10.74 5.58 -7.35
CA GLU A 211 -11.77 5.10 -8.29
C GLU A 211 -11.20 4.88 -9.70
N THR A 212 -10.24 5.71 -10.12
CA THR A 212 -9.56 5.54 -11.41
C THR A 212 -8.72 4.25 -11.44
N TYR A 213 -8.08 3.90 -10.34
CA TYR A 213 -7.16 2.76 -10.26
C TYR A 213 -7.84 1.48 -9.74
N ILE A 214 -8.98 1.58 -9.05
CA ILE A 214 -9.62 0.44 -8.38
C ILE A 214 -10.09 -0.61 -9.39
N TYR A 215 -10.57 -0.18 -10.56
CA TYR A 215 -10.94 -1.10 -11.64
C TYR A 215 -9.73 -1.85 -12.19
N THR A 216 -8.61 -1.15 -12.40
CA THR A 216 -7.38 -1.79 -12.89
C THR A 216 -6.76 -2.72 -11.85
N ALA A 217 -6.71 -2.30 -10.59
CA ALA A 217 -6.21 -3.11 -9.48
C ALA A 217 -7.08 -4.34 -9.24
N GLY A 218 -8.40 -4.19 -9.29
CA GLY A 218 -9.36 -5.29 -9.18
C GLY A 218 -9.20 -6.30 -10.31
N ALA A 219 -9.05 -5.85 -11.56
CA ALA A 219 -8.79 -6.73 -12.70
C ALA A 219 -7.48 -7.52 -12.53
N LEU A 220 -6.40 -6.85 -12.12
CA LEU A 220 -5.11 -7.50 -11.85
C LEU A 220 -5.22 -8.52 -10.71
N ALA A 221 -5.92 -8.18 -9.62
CA ALA A 221 -6.13 -9.09 -8.50
C ALA A 221 -6.88 -10.36 -8.92
N ILE A 222 -7.93 -10.25 -9.75
CA ILE A 222 -8.66 -11.41 -10.27
C ILE A 222 -7.74 -12.29 -11.15
N VAL A 223 -6.89 -11.68 -11.97
CA VAL A 223 -5.92 -12.42 -12.79
C VAL A 223 -4.91 -13.17 -11.90
N VAL A 224 -4.38 -12.51 -10.86
CA VAL A 224 -3.46 -13.16 -9.90
C VAL A 224 -4.14 -14.34 -9.21
N LEU A 225 -5.35 -14.14 -8.66
CA LEU A 225 -6.11 -15.20 -7.98
C LEU A 225 -6.39 -16.39 -8.90
N THR A 226 -6.73 -16.14 -10.17
CA THR A 226 -7.00 -17.22 -11.13
C THR A 226 -5.73 -18.02 -11.44
N ILE A 227 -4.58 -17.34 -11.61
CA ILE A 227 -3.28 -18.00 -11.79
C ILE A 227 -2.91 -18.83 -10.56
N GLU A 228 -3.02 -18.28 -9.36
CA GLU A 228 -2.68 -18.99 -8.12
C GLU A 228 -3.53 -20.25 -7.91
N VAL A 229 -4.84 -20.16 -8.18
CA VAL A 229 -5.75 -21.31 -8.08
C VAL A 229 -5.41 -22.36 -9.14
N CYS A 230 -5.16 -21.96 -10.38
CA CYS A 230 -4.75 -22.88 -11.44
C CYS A 230 -3.44 -23.61 -11.09
N VAL A 231 -2.41 -22.87 -10.68
CA VAL A 231 -1.12 -23.42 -10.26
C VAL A 231 -1.31 -24.40 -9.09
N SER A 232 -2.13 -24.02 -8.11
CA SER A 232 -2.37 -24.84 -6.93
C SER A 232 -3.08 -26.14 -7.28
N HIS A 233 -4.11 -26.08 -8.13
CA HIS A 233 -4.86 -27.24 -8.58
C HIS A 233 -4.00 -28.20 -9.42
N THR A 234 -3.23 -27.69 -10.38
CA THR A 234 -2.31 -28.51 -11.18
C THR A 234 -1.26 -29.18 -10.30
N PHE A 235 -0.73 -28.48 -9.30
CA PHE A 235 0.25 -29.06 -8.37
C PHE A 235 -0.33 -30.19 -7.50
N ILE A 236 -1.54 -30.00 -6.98
CA ILE A 236 -2.25 -31.04 -6.21
C ILE A 236 -2.48 -32.29 -7.07
N GLN A 237 -2.89 -32.13 -8.33
CA GLN A 237 -3.05 -33.27 -9.25
C GLN A 237 -1.74 -34.02 -9.47
N ILE A 238 -0.63 -33.30 -9.67
CA ILE A 238 0.71 -33.91 -9.80
C ILE A 238 1.08 -34.67 -8.52
N LEU A 239 0.79 -34.10 -7.34
CA LEU A 239 1.08 -34.74 -6.06
C LEU A 239 0.27 -36.03 -5.86
N ILE A 240 -1.02 -36.01 -6.18
CA ILE A 240 -1.91 -37.18 -6.09
C ILE A 240 -1.40 -38.29 -7.01
N ILE A 241 -1.05 -37.96 -8.26
CA ILE A 241 -0.53 -38.93 -9.23
C ILE A 241 0.81 -39.50 -8.75
N ALA A 242 1.72 -38.65 -8.25
CA ALA A 242 3.03 -39.05 -7.77
C ALA A 242 3.01 -39.83 -6.44
N CYS A 243 1.91 -39.75 -5.68
CA CYS A 243 1.72 -40.46 -4.41
C CYS A 243 0.83 -41.71 -4.57
N SER A 244 0.13 -41.85 -5.71
CA SER A 244 -0.67 -43.03 -6.05
C SER A 244 0.12 -44.11 -6.80
N PHE A 245 1.41 -43.84 -7.08
CA PHE A 245 2.41 -44.77 -7.58
C PHE A 245 3.51 -44.94 -6.53
#